data_AF-Q00Y72-F1
#
_entry.id   AF-Q00Y72-F1
#
_cell.length_a   1.000
_cell.length_b   1.000
_cell.length_c   1.000
_cell.angle_alpha   90.00
_cell.angle_beta   90.00
_cell.angle_gamma   90.00
#
_symmetry.space_group_name_H-M   'P 1'
#
loop_
_entity.id
_entity.type
_entity.pdbx_description
1 polymer ?
#
loop_
_entity_poly.entity_id
_entity_poly.type
_entity_poly.pdbx_seq_one_letter_code
_entity_poly.pdbx_strand_id
1 'polypeptide(L)'
;MLPTTSSDAAESRGSHRRASYAERYRVYVAAAAKSAQTGHYLRRAFRWRQMDVEYSLWQAAAMCVNPKAVYRHTTYRKQTKNHWARDDPTFVVLSCVAVGLAAIGWCAAYGDGGTSGSARVVARCVIGDYLGVGAVLATVSWHLANTHLRTKLPGGHSHAVEQRVEWLYAFDVHCNAFVPTYVLLYVVQLTLSPLLRAEGRLASALSCALYAVALVYHNYCAFIGYNALPFLENTEFFLYPAAAALIAAPIAALIAFNPTRFVLSIYFAHSS
;
A
#
# COMPACT_ATOMS: atom_id res chain seq x y z
N MET A 1 66.05 28.73 -5.64
CA MET A 1 64.86 28.07 -5.06
C MET A 1 63.84 27.93 -6.18
N LEU A 2 63.59 26.71 -6.67
CA LEU A 2 62.57 26.42 -7.68
C LEU A 2 61.22 26.19 -6.99
N PRO A 3 60.09 26.69 -7.52
CA PRO A 3 58.79 26.55 -6.87
C PRO A 3 58.20 25.15 -7.15
N THR A 4 57.90 24.40 -6.09
CA THR A 4 57.35 23.03 -6.11
C THR A 4 55.82 22.97 -6.24
N THR A 5 55.15 24.04 -6.70
CA THR A 5 53.68 24.17 -6.58
C THR A 5 52.85 23.45 -7.64
N SER A 6 53.45 22.73 -8.60
CA SER A 6 52.72 22.12 -9.72
C SER A 6 52.33 20.65 -9.53
N SER A 7 53.02 19.87 -8.68
CA SER A 7 52.68 18.45 -8.45
C SER A 7 51.40 18.30 -7.63
N ASP A 8 51.29 19.06 -6.55
CA ASP A 8 50.23 18.90 -5.56
C ASP A 8 48.85 19.31 -6.12
N ALA A 9 48.82 20.29 -7.03
CA ALA A 9 47.62 20.71 -7.73
C ALA A 9 47.14 19.70 -8.78
N ALA A 10 48.06 18.96 -9.41
CA ALA A 10 47.72 17.90 -10.36
C ALA A 10 47.21 16.64 -9.64
N GLU A 11 47.79 16.33 -8.48
CA GLU A 11 47.41 15.19 -7.65
C GLU A 11 46.04 15.40 -6.97
N SER A 12 45.75 16.62 -6.48
CA SER A 12 44.43 16.96 -5.93
C SER A 12 43.33 16.98 -7.01
N ARG A 13 43.63 17.45 -8.24
CA ARG A 13 42.70 17.37 -9.38
C ARG A 13 42.44 15.93 -9.80
N GLY A 14 43.44 15.06 -9.74
CA GLY A 14 43.32 13.62 -10.01
C GLY A 14 42.48 12.88 -8.98
N SER A 15 42.64 13.20 -7.69
CA SER A 15 41.86 12.61 -6.59
C SER A 15 40.39 13.04 -6.64
N HIS A 16 40.11 14.33 -6.89
CA HIS A 16 38.75 14.84 -7.07
C HIS A 16 38.03 14.21 -8.27
N ARG A 17 38.74 14.03 -9.40
CA ARG A 17 38.19 13.31 -10.57
C ARG A 17 37.89 11.86 -10.24
N ARG A 18 38.80 11.12 -9.61
CA ARG A 18 38.59 9.71 -9.20
C ARG A 18 37.43 9.56 -8.22
N ALA A 19 37.31 10.47 -7.24
CA ALA A 19 36.18 10.52 -6.32
C ALA A 19 34.84 10.75 -7.06
N SER A 20 34.82 11.67 -8.02
CA SER A 20 33.62 11.94 -8.85
C SER A 20 33.22 10.76 -9.73
N TYR A 21 34.20 10.04 -10.33
CA TYR A 21 33.92 8.82 -11.08
C TYR A 21 33.41 7.70 -10.19
N ALA A 22 33.99 7.50 -9.00
CA ALA A 22 33.56 6.49 -8.05
C ALA A 22 32.13 6.75 -7.55
N GLU A 23 31.77 8.01 -7.29
CA GLU A 23 30.43 8.42 -6.89
C GLU A 23 29.40 8.16 -8.01
N ARG A 24 29.70 8.60 -9.24
CA ARG A 24 28.85 8.31 -10.41
C ARG A 24 28.69 6.80 -10.62
N TYR A 25 29.78 6.04 -10.52
CA TYR A 25 29.75 4.58 -10.66
C TYR A 25 28.86 3.92 -9.60
N ARG A 26 28.95 4.35 -8.33
CA ARG A 26 28.05 3.89 -7.26
C ARG A 26 26.58 4.13 -7.57
N VAL A 27 26.25 5.30 -8.13
CA VAL A 27 24.87 5.64 -8.54
C VAL A 27 24.38 4.71 -9.65
N TYR A 28 25.19 4.47 -10.69
CA TYR A 28 24.83 3.57 -11.78
C TYR A 28 24.65 2.12 -11.30
N VAL A 29 25.56 1.61 -10.47
CA VAL A 29 25.49 0.25 -9.92
C VAL A 29 24.25 0.11 -9.03
N ALA A 30 23.94 1.10 -8.20
CA ALA A 30 22.74 1.09 -7.36
C ALA A 30 21.45 1.12 -8.19
N ALA A 31 21.40 1.94 -9.26
CA ALA A 31 20.27 1.98 -10.17
C ALA A 31 20.06 0.64 -10.91
N ALA A 32 21.15 0.03 -11.37
CA ALA A 32 21.13 -1.28 -12.02
C ALA A 32 20.70 -2.41 -11.06
N ALA A 33 21.18 -2.38 -9.82
CA ALA A 33 20.76 -3.34 -8.79
C ALA A 33 19.25 -3.22 -8.50
N LYS A 34 18.73 -1.98 -8.41
CA LYS A 34 17.30 -1.74 -8.19
C LYS A 34 16.44 -2.20 -9.36
N SER A 35 16.85 -1.91 -10.60
CA SER A 35 16.13 -2.37 -11.79
C SER A 35 16.15 -3.90 -11.92
N ALA A 36 17.27 -4.53 -11.59
CA ALA A 36 17.37 -5.98 -11.49
C ALA A 36 16.40 -6.52 -10.43
N GLN A 37 16.38 -5.97 -9.21
CA GLN A 37 15.47 -6.39 -8.15
C GLN A 37 14.00 -6.27 -8.58
N THR A 38 13.60 -5.16 -9.22
CA THR A 38 12.25 -4.99 -9.77
C THR A 38 11.94 -6.01 -10.88
N GLY A 39 12.88 -6.26 -11.78
CA GLY A 39 12.74 -7.29 -12.81
C GLY A 39 12.58 -8.70 -12.22
N HIS A 40 13.33 -9.01 -11.16
CA HIS A 40 13.21 -10.26 -10.42
C HIS A 40 11.84 -10.39 -9.73
N TYR A 41 11.34 -9.32 -9.10
CA TYR A 41 10.02 -9.26 -8.46
C TYR A 41 8.90 -9.52 -9.48
N LEU A 42 8.88 -8.79 -10.60
CA LEU A 42 7.87 -8.97 -11.65
C LEU A 42 7.95 -10.35 -12.30
N ARG A 43 9.16 -10.86 -12.56
CA ARG A 43 9.33 -12.21 -13.12
C ARG A 43 8.82 -13.31 -12.19
N ARG A 44 8.91 -13.12 -10.88
CA ARG A 44 8.34 -14.05 -9.89
C ARG A 44 6.82 -14.03 -9.87
N ALA A 45 6.18 -12.90 -10.22
CA ALA A 45 4.73 -12.76 -10.21
C ALA A 45 4.05 -13.71 -11.22
N PHE A 46 4.75 -14.08 -12.29
CA PHE A 46 4.27 -15.02 -13.30
C PHE A 46 4.74 -16.47 -13.07
N ARG A 47 5.44 -16.76 -11.97
CA ARG A 47 5.97 -18.11 -11.66
C ARG A 47 5.37 -18.65 -10.37
N TRP A 48 4.17 -19.23 -10.47
CA TRP A 48 3.41 -19.77 -9.33
C TRP A 48 4.18 -20.74 -8.43
N ARG A 49 5.05 -21.58 -8.98
CA ARG A 49 5.84 -22.54 -8.18
C ARG A 49 6.87 -21.90 -7.25
N GLN A 50 7.20 -20.63 -7.46
CA GLN A 50 8.19 -19.89 -6.66
C GLN A 50 7.51 -18.96 -5.63
N MET A 51 6.19 -19.01 -5.51
CA MET A 51 5.40 -18.09 -4.70
C MET A 51 5.03 -18.74 -3.36
N ASP A 52 5.21 -17.99 -2.28
CA ASP A 52 4.93 -18.42 -0.92
C ASP A 52 3.46 -18.11 -0.55
N VAL A 53 2.57 -18.96 -1.06
CA VAL A 53 1.11 -18.78 -0.95
C VAL A 53 0.66 -18.96 0.50
N GLU A 54 1.19 -19.96 1.19
CA GLU A 54 0.82 -20.27 2.57
C GLU A 54 1.16 -19.11 3.52
N TYR A 55 2.39 -18.60 3.43
CA TYR A 55 2.78 -17.45 4.23
C TYR A 55 1.92 -16.22 3.92
N SER A 56 1.63 -15.97 2.64
CA SER A 56 0.82 -14.82 2.23
C SER A 56 -0.63 -14.92 2.71
N LEU A 57 -1.23 -16.11 2.69
CA LEU A 57 -2.58 -16.35 3.20
C LEU A 57 -2.63 -16.20 4.72
N TRP A 58 -1.65 -16.75 5.43
CA TRP A 58 -1.50 -16.54 6.87
C TRP A 58 -1.39 -15.05 7.18
N GLN A 59 -0.57 -14.33 6.42
CA GLN A 59 -0.37 -12.90 6.61
C GLN A 59 -1.67 -12.12 6.39
N ALA A 60 -2.43 -12.46 5.35
CA ALA A 60 -3.73 -11.86 5.07
C ALA A 60 -4.72 -12.09 6.22
N ALA A 61 -4.83 -13.32 6.74
CA ALA A 61 -5.67 -13.63 7.89
C ALA A 61 -5.19 -12.89 9.16
N ALA A 62 -3.88 -12.83 9.38
CA ALA A 62 -3.29 -12.11 10.49
C ALA A 62 -3.55 -10.60 10.42
N MET A 63 -3.61 -9.98 9.23
CA MET A 63 -4.00 -8.57 9.09
C MET A 63 -5.42 -8.29 9.59
N CYS A 64 -6.34 -9.25 9.49
CA CYS A 64 -7.70 -9.11 10.00
C CYS A 64 -7.79 -9.23 11.53
N VAL A 65 -6.89 -9.97 12.18
CA VAL A 65 -6.97 -10.28 13.62
C VAL A 65 -5.92 -9.52 14.44
N ASN A 66 -4.66 -9.55 14.01
CA ASN A 66 -3.53 -8.96 14.71
C ASN A 66 -2.48 -8.42 13.71
N PRO A 67 -2.70 -7.21 13.15
CA PRO A 67 -1.79 -6.62 12.17
C PRO A 67 -0.38 -6.40 12.74
N LYS A 68 -0.23 -6.21 14.06
CA LYS A 68 1.08 -6.04 14.70
C LYS A 68 1.97 -7.28 14.54
N ALA A 69 1.38 -8.48 14.49
CA ALA A 69 2.12 -9.72 14.28
C ALA A 69 2.81 -9.74 12.90
N VAL A 70 2.11 -9.29 11.86
CA VAL A 70 2.63 -9.19 10.49
C VAL A 70 3.84 -8.27 10.43
N TYR A 71 3.73 -7.07 11.00
CA TYR A 71 4.83 -6.09 10.94
C TYR A 71 6.06 -6.46 11.77
N ARG A 72 5.91 -7.35 12.75
CA ARG A 72 7.07 -7.94 13.44
C ARG A 72 7.98 -8.71 12.47
N HIS A 73 7.42 -9.40 11.47
CA HIS A 73 8.18 -10.06 10.41
C HIS A 73 8.93 -9.06 9.52
N THR A 74 8.36 -7.88 9.30
CA THR A 74 9.05 -6.80 8.57
C THR A 74 10.31 -6.34 9.32
N THR A 75 10.23 -6.19 10.65
CA THR A 75 11.40 -5.85 11.47
C THR A 75 12.48 -6.94 11.42
N TYR A 76 12.10 -8.22 11.49
CA TYR A 76 13.06 -9.33 11.32
C TYR A 76 13.70 -9.36 9.93
N ARG A 77 12.93 -9.07 8.87
CA ARG A 77 13.46 -8.95 7.51
C ARG A 77 14.45 -7.81 7.38
N LYS A 78 14.20 -6.68 8.05
CA LYS A 78 15.17 -5.58 8.10
C LYS A 78 16.49 -6.01 8.73
N GLN A 79 16.47 -6.80 9.80
CA GLN A 79 17.68 -7.29 10.45
C GLN A 79 18.48 -8.28 9.57
N THR A 80 17.80 -9.12 8.79
CA THR A 80 18.45 -10.20 8.02
C THR A 80 18.85 -9.79 6.60
N LYS A 81 18.07 -8.92 5.94
CA LYS A 81 18.29 -8.51 4.54
C LYS A 81 18.51 -7.02 4.34
N ASN A 82 18.41 -6.23 5.41
CA ASN A 82 18.63 -4.77 5.40
C ASN A 82 17.70 -3.95 4.48
N HIS A 83 16.48 -4.42 4.19
CA HIS A 83 15.46 -3.65 3.46
C HIS A 83 14.07 -3.91 4.04
N TRP A 84 13.15 -2.96 3.84
CA TRP A 84 11.81 -2.97 4.46
C TRP A 84 10.73 -3.55 3.56
N ALA A 85 10.85 -3.43 2.23
CA ALA A 85 9.88 -3.94 1.28
C ALA A 85 9.92 -5.48 1.13
N ARG A 86 8.78 -6.10 0.82
CA ARG A 86 8.70 -7.54 0.55
C ARG A 86 9.37 -7.87 -0.81
N ASP A 87 10.08 -8.99 -0.87
CA ASP A 87 10.78 -9.45 -2.10
C ASP A 87 9.92 -10.36 -3.00
N ASP A 88 8.80 -10.86 -2.48
CA ASP A 88 7.90 -11.75 -3.19
C ASP A 88 6.58 -11.04 -3.55
N PRO A 89 6.10 -11.23 -4.79
CA PRO A 89 4.87 -10.62 -5.27
C PRO A 89 3.60 -11.38 -4.84
N THR A 90 3.75 -12.46 -4.07
CA THR A 90 2.69 -13.44 -3.80
C THR A 90 1.47 -12.79 -3.21
N PHE A 91 1.66 -11.96 -2.20
CA PHE A 91 0.57 -11.26 -1.53
C PHE A 91 -0.25 -10.40 -2.50
N VAL A 92 0.41 -9.55 -3.31
CA VAL A 92 -0.26 -8.66 -4.26
C VAL A 92 -1.06 -9.45 -5.29
N VAL A 93 -0.44 -10.51 -5.81
CA VAL A 93 -1.05 -11.35 -6.83
C VAL A 93 -2.27 -12.10 -6.27
N LEU A 94 -2.18 -12.65 -5.06
CA LEU A 94 -3.32 -13.28 -4.39
C LEU A 94 -4.45 -12.28 -4.13
N SER A 95 -4.13 -11.04 -3.73
CA SER A 95 -5.11 -9.98 -3.59
C SER A 95 -5.78 -9.62 -4.92
N CYS A 96 -5.04 -9.57 -6.04
CA CYS A 96 -5.64 -9.37 -7.37
C CYS A 96 -6.62 -10.49 -7.73
N VAL A 97 -6.27 -11.74 -7.44
CA VAL A 97 -7.17 -12.89 -7.65
C VAL A 97 -8.42 -12.76 -6.76
N ALA A 98 -8.25 -12.43 -5.49
CA ALA A 98 -9.36 -12.26 -4.56
C ALA A 98 -10.32 -11.13 -4.99
N VAL A 99 -9.79 -9.96 -5.34
CA VAL A 99 -10.57 -8.83 -5.88
C VAL A 99 -11.29 -9.24 -7.16
N GLY A 100 -10.62 -9.96 -8.05
CA GLY A 100 -11.23 -10.47 -9.28
C GLY A 100 -12.40 -11.42 -9.01
N LEU A 101 -12.25 -12.36 -8.09
CA LEU A 101 -13.31 -13.29 -7.69
C LEU A 101 -14.50 -12.57 -7.05
N ALA A 102 -14.23 -11.61 -6.16
CA ALA A 102 -15.30 -10.80 -5.57
C ALA A 102 -16.02 -9.96 -6.62
N ALA A 103 -15.30 -9.34 -7.55
CA ALA A 103 -15.90 -8.57 -8.65
C ALA A 103 -16.78 -9.46 -9.54
N ILE A 104 -16.36 -10.69 -9.84
CA ILE A 104 -17.21 -11.68 -10.53
C ILE A 104 -18.48 -11.96 -9.72
N GLY A 105 -18.38 -12.12 -8.41
CA GLY A 105 -19.53 -12.31 -7.52
C GLY A 105 -20.52 -11.13 -7.56
N TRP A 106 -20.00 -9.89 -7.54
CA TRP A 106 -20.82 -8.69 -7.70
C TRP A 106 -21.49 -8.60 -9.08
N CYS A 107 -20.78 -8.96 -10.15
CA CYS A 107 -21.35 -9.05 -11.49
C CYS A 107 -22.41 -10.15 -11.61
N ALA A 108 -22.23 -11.29 -10.92
CA ALA A 108 -23.24 -12.35 -10.92
C ALA A 108 -24.51 -11.94 -10.16
N ALA A 109 -24.38 -11.11 -9.13
CA ALA A 109 -25.51 -10.64 -8.33
C ALA A 109 -26.25 -9.44 -8.95
N TYR A 110 -25.55 -8.56 -9.68
CA TYR A 110 -26.08 -7.25 -10.11
C TYR A 110 -25.71 -6.83 -11.53
N GLY A 111 -24.97 -7.64 -12.29
CA GLY A 111 -24.45 -7.26 -13.60
C GLY A 111 -25.35 -7.72 -14.74
N ASP A 112 -25.78 -6.78 -15.59
CA ASP A 112 -26.62 -7.10 -16.75
C ASP A 112 -25.87 -6.98 -18.09
N GLY A 113 -24.59 -6.59 -18.06
CA GLY A 113 -23.76 -6.34 -19.25
C GLY A 113 -23.15 -7.57 -19.92
N GLY A 114 -23.61 -8.78 -19.59
CA GLY A 114 -23.05 -10.04 -20.10
C GLY A 114 -21.56 -10.26 -19.76
N THR A 115 -20.89 -11.17 -20.46
CA THR A 115 -19.49 -11.52 -20.20
C THR A 115 -18.51 -10.36 -20.41
N SER A 116 -18.74 -9.53 -21.44
CA SER A 116 -17.88 -8.39 -21.75
C SER A 116 -18.03 -7.24 -20.75
N GLY A 117 -19.25 -6.97 -20.27
CA GLY A 117 -19.50 -6.03 -19.17
C GLY A 117 -18.84 -6.48 -17.87
N SER A 118 -19.02 -7.76 -17.50
CA SER A 118 -18.38 -8.35 -16.32
C SER A 118 -16.85 -8.29 -16.40
N ALA A 119 -16.25 -8.60 -17.55
CA ALA A 119 -14.80 -8.49 -17.74
C ALA A 119 -14.29 -7.05 -17.54
N ARG A 120 -15.05 -6.05 -18.01
CA ARG A 120 -14.71 -4.62 -17.81
C ARG A 120 -14.77 -4.22 -16.34
N VAL A 121 -15.79 -4.67 -15.61
CA VAL A 121 -15.92 -4.42 -14.16
C VAL A 121 -14.78 -5.08 -13.39
N VAL A 122 -14.48 -6.34 -13.66
CA VAL A 122 -13.35 -7.06 -13.04
C VAL A 122 -12.03 -6.34 -13.31
N ALA A 123 -11.76 -5.94 -14.56
CA ALA A 123 -10.56 -5.20 -14.91
C ALA A 123 -10.48 -3.84 -14.18
N ARG A 124 -11.61 -3.11 -14.09
CA ARG A 124 -11.69 -1.84 -13.35
C ARG A 124 -11.40 -2.04 -11.86
N CYS A 125 -11.97 -3.07 -11.22
CA CYS A 125 -11.74 -3.36 -9.81
C CYS A 125 -10.29 -3.75 -9.52
N VAL A 126 -9.68 -4.61 -10.33
CA VAL A 126 -8.31 -5.08 -10.10
C VAL A 126 -7.28 -4.01 -10.45
N ILE A 127 -7.37 -3.43 -11.66
CA ILE A 127 -6.35 -2.51 -12.19
C ILE A 127 -6.59 -1.09 -11.68
N GLY A 128 -7.83 -0.61 -11.74
CA GLY A 128 -8.19 0.74 -11.33
C GLY A 128 -8.20 0.89 -9.81
N ASP A 129 -9.06 0.13 -9.15
CA ASP A 129 -9.34 0.37 -7.74
C ASP A 129 -8.27 -0.24 -6.82
N TYR A 130 -7.91 -1.51 -7.01
CA TYR A 130 -6.92 -2.14 -6.14
C TYR A 130 -5.49 -1.65 -6.43
N LEU A 131 -5.02 -1.80 -7.67
CA LEU A 131 -3.65 -1.45 -8.05
C LEU A 131 -3.47 0.06 -8.26
N GLY A 132 -4.37 0.72 -8.99
CA GLY A 132 -4.27 2.12 -9.35
C GLY A 132 -4.40 3.05 -8.14
N VAL A 133 -5.54 2.99 -7.43
CA VAL A 133 -5.73 3.78 -6.19
C VAL A 133 -4.68 3.39 -5.15
N GLY A 134 -4.32 2.10 -5.06
CA GLY A 134 -3.24 1.64 -4.19
C GLY A 134 -1.88 2.27 -4.48
N ALA A 135 -1.50 2.38 -5.76
CA ALA A 135 -0.25 3.03 -6.16
C ALA A 135 -0.27 4.53 -5.85
N VAL A 136 -1.43 5.19 -6.03
CA VAL A 136 -1.60 6.60 -5.65
C VAL A 136 -1.46 6.79 -4.14
N LEU A 137 -2.19 6.00 -3.33
CA LEU A 137 -2.12 6.05 -1.87
C LEU A 137 -0.71 5.75 -1.35
N ALA A 138 -0.03 4.76 -1.93
CA ALA A 138 1.35 4.43 -1.61
C ALA A 138 2.29 5.59 -1.94
N THR A 139 2.12 6.24 -3.10
CA THR A 139 2.98 7.36 -3.51
C THR A 139 2.78 8.57 -2.61
N VAL A 140 1.52 8.91 -2.27
CA VAL A 140 1.21 10.00 -1.33
C VAL A 140 1.79 9.69 0.04
N SER A 141 1.53 8.50 0.58
CA SER A 141 2.00 8.10 1.91
C SER A 141 3.53 8.03 1.99
N TRP A 142 4.19 7.50 0.95
CA TRP A 142 5.64 7.47 0.82
C TRP A 142 6.24 8.88 0.79
N HIS A 143 5.62 9.78 0.03
CA HIS A 143 6.05 11.17 -0.07
C HIS A 143 5.91 11.88 1.27
N LEU A 144 4.74 11.81 1.89
CA LEU A 144 4.45 12.44 3.19
C LEU A 144 5.35 11.89 4.30
N ALA A 145 5.54 10.56 4.37
CA ALA A 145 6.38 9.96 5.38
C ALA A 145 7.84 10.41 5.27
N ASN A 146 8.39 10.45 4.06
CA ASN A 146 9.78 10.90 3.85
C ASN A 146 9.98 12.41 4.00
N THR A 147 8.94 13.22 3.83
CA THR A 147 9.04 14.68 3.91
C THR A 147 8.78 15.19 5.33
N HIS A 148 7.77 14.66 6.01
CA HIS A 148 7.28 15.21 7.28
C HIS A 148 7.51 14.31 8.50
N LEU A 149 7.55 12.99 8.31
CA LEU A 149 7.53 12.05 9.44
C LEU A 149 8.90 11.48 9.81
N ARG A 150 9.96 11.76 9.06
CA ARG A 150 11.31 11.29 9.44
C ARG A 150 11.82 12.03 10.65
N THR A 151 12.35 11.28 11.62
CA THR A 151 13.07 11.82 12.77
C THR A 151 14.18 12.76 12.28
N LYS A 152 14.13 14.03 12.71
CA LYS A 152 15.10 15.05 12.29
C LYS A 152 16.44 14.97 13.03
N LEU A 153 16.57 14.10 14.04
CA LEU A 153 17.77 14.00 14.86
C LEU A 153 17.89 12.62 15.55
N PRO A 154 18.72 11.67 15.06
CA PRO A 154 19.27 10.65 15.96
C PRO A 154 20.42 11.34 16.70
N GLY A 155 20.24 11.62 17.99
CA GLY A 155 21.10 12.50 18.78
C GLY A 155 22.60 12.44 18.45
N GLY A 156 23.18 13.60 18.10
CA GLY A 156 24.62 13.92 18.17
C GLY A 156 25.63 13.04 17.40
N HIS A 157 25.23 11.92 16.79
CA HIS A 157 26.14 10.95 16.19
C HIS A 157 25.97 10.98 14.67
N SER A 158 26.86 11.74 14.02
CA SER A 158 26.98 11.96 12.57
C SER A 158 27.19 10.70 11.71
N HIS A 159 27.02 9.50 12.26
CA HIS A 159 27.29 8.21 11.62
C HIS A 159 26.06 7.30 11.49
N ALA A 160 24.88 7.72 11.94
CA ALA A 160 23.65 6.98 11.64
C ALA A 160 23.28 7.14 10.16
N VAL A 161 23.23 6.03 9.42
CA VAL A 161 22.84 6.03 8.00
C VAL A 161 21.39 6.53 7.88
N GLU A 162 21.18 7.62 7.13
CA GLU A 162 19.84 8.13 6.84
C GLU A 162 18.97 7.03 6.21
N GLN A 163 17.94 6.61 6.94
CA GLN A 163 16.94 5.68 6.42
C GLN A 163 15.79 6.44 5.78
N ARG A 164 15.26 5.87 4.69
CA ARG A 164 14.11 6.38 3.97
C ARG A 164 13.08 5.28 3.82
N VAL A 165 11.82 5.66 3.78
CA VAL A 165 10.74 4.74 3.44
C VAL A 165 10.90 4.32 1.99
N GLU A 166 10.94 3.01 1.74
CA GLU A 166 10.96 2.44 0.39
C GLU A 166 9.55 2.52 -0.21
N TRP A 167 9.43 2.91 -1.49
CA TRP A 167 8.10 2.99 -2.14
C TRP A 167 7.38 1.63 -2.16
N LEU A 168 8.12 0.54 -2.40
CA LEU A 168 7.56 -0.81 -2.37
C LEU A 168 7.05 -1.19 -0.97
N TYR A 169 7.65 -0.64 0.09
CA TYR A 169 7.14 -0.82 1.44
C TYR A 169 5.83 -0.05 1.65
N ALA A 170 5.76 1.21 1.20
CA ALA A 170 4.52 1.99 1.27
C ALA A 170 3.36 1.32 0.49
N PHE A 171 3.67 0.72 -0.66
CA PHE A 171 2.70 -0.07 -1.42
C PHE A 171 2.31 -1.38 -0.69
N ASP A 172 3.27 -2.07 -0.07
CA ASP A 172 2.97 -3.24 0.76
C ASP A 172 2.07 -2.90 1.95
N VAL A 173 2.27 -1.75 2.60
CA VAL A 173 1.38 -1.27 3.67
C VAL A 173 -0.04 -1.08 3.16
N HIS A 174 -0.23 -0.51 1.96
CA HIS A 174 -1.56 -0.42 1.33
C HIS A 174 -2.16 -1.81 1.07
N CYS A 175 -1.41 -2.71 0.45
CA CYS A 175 -1.88 -4.08 0.18
C CYS A 175 -2.31 -4.78 1.48
N ASN A 176 -1.51 -4.68 2.54
CA ASN A 176 -1.80 -5.26 3.84
C ASN A 176 -3.08 -4.66 4.45
N ALA A 177 -3.19 -3.32 4.44
CA ALA A 177 -4.35 -2.59 4.95
C ALA A 177 -5.63 -2.82 4.12
N PHE A 178 -5.48 -3.18 2.85
CA PHE A 178 -6.60 -3.49 1.96
C PHE A 178 -7.28 -4.81 2.33
N VAL A 179 -6.60 -5.78 2.95
CA VAL A 179 -7.20 -7.10 3.24
C VAL A 179 -8.44 -7.00 4.13
N PRO A 180 -8.42 -6.30 5.29
CA PRO A 180 -9.65 -6.14 6.06
C PRO A 180 -10.73 -5.34 5.34
N THR A 181 -10.34 -4.33 4.56
CA THR A 181 -11.28 -3.57 3.71
C THR A 181 -11.94 -4.46 2.67
N TYR A 182 -11.19 -5.37 2.06
CA TYR A 182 -11.69 -6.38 1.13
C TYR A 182 -12.72 -7.28 1.81
N VAL A 183 -12.39 -7.83 2.99
CA VAL A 183 -13.34 -8.67 3.73
C VAL A 183 -14.64 -7.91 4.03
N LEU A 184 -14.55 -6.66 4.48
CA LEU A 184 -15.73 -5.87 4.85
C LEU A 184 -16.55 -5.38 3.65
N LEU A 185 -15.90 -4.77 2.65
CA LEU A 185 -16.58 -4.07 1.54
C LEU A 185 -16.77 -4.91 0.28
N TYR A 186 -16.01 -6.00 0.10
CA TYR A 186 -16.18 -6.88 -1.06
C TYR A 186 -16.93 -8.16 -0.71
N VAL A 187 -16.68 -8.73 0.48
CA VAL A 187 -17.29 -10.01 0.89
C VAL A 187 -18.52 -9.79 1.78
N VAL A 188 -18.36 -9.16 2.95
CA VAL A 188 -19.46 -8.93 3.90
C VAL A 188 -20.52 -7.99 3.31
N GLN A 189 -20.10 -6.95 2.61
CA GLN A 189 -21.05 -6.06 1.93
C GLN A 189 -21.84 -6.80 0.84
N LEU A 190 -21.25 -7.77 0.13
CA LEU A 190 -21.95 -8.57 -0.89
C LEU A 190 -22.97 -9.51 -0.24
N THR A 191 -22.65 -10.11 0.91
CA THR A 191 -23.60 -10.99 1.61
C THR A 191 -24.73 -10.20 2.26
N LEU A 192 -24.44 -9.00 2.77
CA LEU A 192 -25.43 -8.11 3.39
C LEU A 192 -26.12 -7.17 2.38
N SER A 193 -25.77 -7.22 1.10
CA SER A 193 -26.26 -6.24 0.10
C SER A 193 -27.78 -6.17 -0.04
N PRO A 194 -28.59 -7.25 0.12
CA PRO A 194 -30.04 -7.14 0.08
C PRO A 194 -30.59 -6.25 1.20
N LEU A 195 -29.97 -6.32 2.38
CA LEU A 195 -30.32 -5.50 3.55
C LEU A 195 -29.80 -4.07 3.39
N LEU A 196 -28.54 -3.91 2.99
CA LEU A 196 -27.88 -2.60 2.88
C LEU A 196 -28.42 -1.73 1.74
N ARG A 197 -29.00 -2.35 0.71
CA ARG A 197 -29.65 -1.64 -0.40
C ARG A 197 -31.12 -1.31 -0.12
N ALA A 198 -31.72 -1.81 0.95
CA ALA A 198 -33.13 -1.53 1.26
C ALA A 198 -33.38 -0.03 1.45
N GLU A 199 -34.62 0.40 1.23
CA GLU A 199 -35.02 1.79 1.45
C GLU A 199 -35.11 2.12 2.94
N GLY A 200 -34.86 3.39 3.25
CA GLY A 200 -34.96 3.90 4.60
C GLY A 200 -33.64 4.24 5.27
N ARG A 201 -33.78 4.87 6.44
CA ARG A 201 -32.66 5.44 7.20
C ARG A 201 -31.83 4.36 7.89
N LEU A 202 -32.43 3.23 8.26
CA LEU A 202 -31.74 2.12 8.90
C LEU A 202 -30.72 1.46 7.95
N ALA A 203 -31.12 1.16 6.71
CA ALA A 203 -30.22 0.61 5.71
C ALA A 203 -29.06 1.58 5.38
N SER A 204 -29.36 2.88 5.29
CA SER A 204 -28.35 3.93 5.11
C SER A 204 -27.38 4.01 6.29
N ALA A 205 -27.88 3.96 7.53
CA ALA A 205 -27.06 3.95 8.73
C ALA A 205 -26.16 2.70 8.83
N LEU A 206 -26.69 1.52 8.53
CA LEU A 206 -25.93 0.27 8.49
C LEU A 206 -24.84 0.31 7.40
N SER A 207 -25.16 0.86 6.23
CA SER A 207 -24.19 1.04 5.14
C SER A 207 -23.09 2.03 5.54
N CYS A 208 -23.44 3.18 6.12
CA CYS A 208 -22.47 4.14 6.66
C CYS A 208 -21.59 3.51 7.75
N ALA A 209 -22.16 2.73 8.66
CA ALA A 209 -21.42 2.05 9.71
C ALA A 209 -20.41 1.04 9.14
N LEU A 210 -20.81 0.24 8.16
CA LEU A 210 -19.92 -0.73 7.51
C LEU A 210 -18.73 -0.03 6.82
N TYR A 211 -18.99 1.05 6.08
CA TYR A 211 -17.93 1.85 5.44
C TYR A 211 -17.03 2.53 6.48
N ALA A 212 -17.60 3.06 7.57
CA ALA A 212 -16.82 3.66 8.65
C ALA A 212 -15.86 2.65 9.28
N VAL A 213 -16.36 1.46 9.65
CA VAL A 213 -15.53 0.39 10.23
C VAL A 213 -14.44 -0.02 9.26
N ALA A 214 -14.77 -0.20 7.97
CA ALA A 214 -13.78 -0.58 6.95
C ALA A 214 -12.69 0.47 6.76
N LEU A 215 -13.05 1.76 6.68
CA LEU A 215 -12.10 2.86 6.50
C LEU A 215 -11.25 3.08 7.75
N VAL A 216 -11.85 3.02 8.95
CA VAL A 216 -11.11 3.12 10.21
C VAL A 216 -10.09 2.01 10.31
N TYR A 217 -10.51 0.77 10.02
CA TYR A 217 -9.61 -0.36 10.16
C TYR A 217 -8.49 -0.36 9.10
N HIS A 218 -8.79 0.07 7.87
CA HIS A 218 -7.79 0.31 6.83
C HIS A 218 -6.69 1.27 7.31
N ASN A 219 -7.09 2.43 7.81
CA ASN A 219 -6.16 3.46 8.28
C ASN A 219 -5.40 3.03 9.55
N TYR A 220 -6.02 2.26 10.43
CA TYR A 220 -5.33 1.63 11.56
C TYR A 220 -4.24 0.66 11.10
N CYS A 221 -4.53 -0.21 10.12
CA CYS A 221 -3.53 -1.11 9.55
C CYS A 221 -2.38 -0.35 8.87
N ALA A 222 -2.68 0.76 8.19
CA ALA A 222 -1.68 1.64 7.61
C ALA A 222 -0.79 2.28 8.69
N PHE A 223 -1.40 2.82 9.75
CA PHE A 223 -0.70 3.36 10.92
C PHE A 223 0.25 2.34 11.54
N ILE A 224 -0.22 1.12 11.82
CA ILE A 224 0.64 0.06 12.39
C ILE A 224 1.82 -0.26 11.47
N GLY A 225 1.63 -0.20 10.16
CA GLY A 225 2.72 -0.37 9.19
C GLY A 225 3.78 0.71 9.36
N TYR A 226 3.42 1.98 9.20
CA TYR A 226 4.40 3.07 9.33
C TYR A 226 5.01 3.16 10.72
N ASN A 227 4.26 2.85 11.79
CA ASN A 227 4.76 2.82 13.16
C ASN A 227 5.77 1.70 13.43
N ALA A 228 5.88 0.70 12.55
CA ALA A 228 6.91 -0.33 12.64
C ALA A 228 8.32 0.19 12.24
N LEU A 229 8.39 1.36 11.59
CA LEU A 229 9.63 1.97 11.13
C LEU A 229 10.22 2.86 12.26
N PRO A 230 11.37 2.51 12.84
CA PRO A 230 11.91 3.19 14.02
C PRO A 230 12.46 4.60 13.73
N PHE A 231 12.60 4.97 12.45
CA PHE A 231 13.07 6.29 12.01
C PHE A 231 11.94 7.25 11.64
N LEU A 232 10.69 6.82 11.84
CA LEU A 232 9.51 7.66 11.68
C LEU A 232 8.98 8.08 13.06
N GLU A 233 8.61 9.35 13.16
CA GLU A 233 7.91 9.96 14.28
C GLU A 233 6.55 10.49 13.83
N ASN A 234 5.64 10.72 14.78
CA ASN A 234 4.32 11.28 14.53
C ASN A 234 3.50 10.48 13.50
N THR A 235 3.61 9.15 13.52
CA THR A 235 2.92 8.27 12.56
C THR A 235 1.41 8.26 12.77
N GLU A 236 0.90 8.79 13.90
CA GLU A 236 -0.52 9.01 14.18
C GLU A 236 -1.22 9.83 13.09
N PHE A 237 -0.46 10.57 12.26
CA PHE A 237 -0.95 11.21 11.05
C PHE A 237 -1.80 10.28 10.17
N PHE A 238 -1.43 9.00 10.07
CA PHE A 238 -2.20 8.01 9.28
C PHE A 238 -3.56 7.66 9.90
N LEU A 239 -3.85 8.06 11.13
CA LEU A 239 -5.15 7.90 11.78
C LEU A 239 -6.12 9.06 11.50
N TYR A 240 -5.65 10.18 10.93
CA TYR A 240 -6.53 11.34 10.65
C TYR A 240 -7.68 11.02 9.69
N PRO A 241 -7.47 10.25 8.60
CA PRO A 241 -8.59 9.83 7.75
C PRO A 241 -9.57 8.88 8.48
N ALA A 242 -9.10 8.10 9.47
CA ALA A 242 -9.98 7.29 10.32
C ALA A 242 -10.90 8.16 11.17
N ALA A 243 -10.34 9.20 11.81
CA ALA A 243 -11.12 10.17 12.58
C ALA A 243 -12.13 10.91 11.70
N ALA A 244 -11.72 11.33 10.49
CA ALA A 244 -12.62 11.94 9.51
C ALA A 244 -13.77 11.00 9.12
N ALA A 245 -13.50 9.71 8.90
CA ALA A 245 -14.53 8.72 8.60
C ALA A 245 -15.52 8.52 9.77
N LEU A 246 -15.04 8.51 11.01
CA LEU A 246 -15.89 8.41 12.21
C LEU A 246 -16.83 9.60 12.38
N ILE A 247 -16.41 10.79 11.96
CA ILE A 247 -17.25 12.01 11.99
C ILE A 247 -18.19 12.06 10.79
N ALA A 248 -17.71 11.72 9.59
CA ALA A 248 -18.48 11.78 8.36
C ALA A 248 -19.61 10.74 8.33
N ALA A 249 -19.40 9.55 8.89
CA ALA A 249 -20.39 8.47 8.87
C ALA A 249 -21.73 8.80 9.56
N PRO A 250 -21.78 9.34 10.80
CA PRO A 250 -23.04 9.73 11.42
C PRO A 250 -23.70 10.89 10.67
N ILE A 251 -22.93 11.86 10.15
CA ILE A 251 -23.48 12.96 9.34
C ILE A 251 -24.14 12.40 8.08
N ALA A 252 -23.45 11.51 7.37
CA ALA A 252 -23.98 10.83 6.18
C ALA A 252 -25.25 10.02 6.49
N ALA A 253 -25.29 9.32 7.63
CA ALA A 253 -26.46 8.58 8.07
C ALA A 253 -27.65 9.51 8.39
N LEU A 254 -27.40 10.67 8.98
CA LEU A 254 -28.46 11.65 9.31
C LEU A 254 -29.16 12.20 8.07
N ILE A 255 -28.39 12.49 7.00
CA ILE A 255 -28.91 12.92 5.70
C ILE A 255 -29.41 11.77 4.82
N ALA A 256 -29.45 10.54 5.36
CA ALA A 256 -29.85 9.32 4.65
C ALA A 256 -29.02 9.01 3.38
N PHE A 257 -27.74 9.40 3.36
CA PHE A 257 -26.81 8.97 2.33
C PHE A 257 -26.45 7.49 2.52
N ASN A 258 -26.49 6.71 1.43
CA ASN A 258 -26.19 5.28 1.45
C ASN A 258 -24.98 4.99 0.56
N PRO A 259 -23.78 4.76 1.14
CA PRO A 259 -22.56 4.54 0.36
C PRO A 259 -22.62 3.25 -0.47
N THR A 260 -23.28 2.18 0.00
CA THR A 260 -23.45 0.95 -0.79
C THR A 260 -24.19 1.20 -2.09
N ARG A 261 -25.29 1.97 -2.06
CA ARG A 261 -26.05 2.34 -3.27
C ARG A 261 -25.23 3.25 -4.18
N PHE A 262 -24.56 4.24 -3.60
CA PHE A 262 -23.69 5.15 -4.34
C PHE A 262 -22.58 4.40 -5.08
N VAL A 263 -21.85 3.52 -4.39
CA VAL A 263 -20.79 2.72 -5.01
C VAL A 263 -21.36 1.80 -6.09
N LEU A 264 -22.47 1.11 -5.84
CA LEU A 264 -23.07 0.26 -6.87
C LEU A 264 -23.52 1.03 -8.10
N SER A 265 -23.98 2.27 -7.94
CA SER A 265 -24.29 3.14 -9.09
C SER A 265 -23.06 3.43 -9.95
N ILE A 266 -21.88 3.60 -9.35
CA ILE A 266 -20.64 3.87 -10.10
C ILE A 266 -20.22 2.70 -11.01
N TYR A 267 -20.53 1.46 -10.62
CA TYR A 267 -20.15 0.26 -11.38
C TYR A 267 -21.28 -0.24 -12.29
N PHE A 268 -22.54 -0.12 -11.87
CA PHE A 268 -23.69 -0.76 -12.52
C PHE A 268 -24.80 0.21 -12.98
N ALA A 269 -24.66 1.54 -12.86
CA ALA A 269 -25.73 2.47 -13.27
C ALA A 269 -26.09 2.44 -14.77
N HIS A 270 -25.29 1.82 -15.63
CA HIS A 270 -25.61 1.69 -17.05
C HIS A 270 -26.46 0.45 -17.37
N SER A 271 -26.88 -0.31 -16.36
CA SER A 271 -27.57 -1.60 -16.54
C SER A 271 -29.01 -1.63 -16.02
N SER A 272 -29.52 -0.51 -15.49
CA SER A 272 -30.92 -0.32 -15.07
C SER A 272 -31.74 0.46 -16.09
#